data_AF-A0A852K0G7-F1
#
_entry.id   AF-A0A852K0G7-F1
#
_cell.length_a   1.000
_cell.length_b   1.000
_cell.length_c   1.000
_cell.angle_alpha   90.00
_cell.angle_beta   90.00
_cell.angle_gamma   90.00
#
_symmetry.space_group_name_H-M   'P 1'
#
loop_
_entity.id
_entity.type
_entity.pdbx_description
1 polymer ?
#
loop_
_entity_poly.entity_id
_entity_poly.type
_entity_poly.pdbx_seq_one_letter_code
_entity_poly.pdbx_strand_id
1 'polypeptide(L)'
;MASKGPTASASTKSSSTGGTSGSSSSNGSGDSTNQDNTFECNICLDTAKDAVISLCGHLFCWPCLHQWLETRPNRQVCPVCKAGISRDKVIPLYGRGSTGQQDPR
;
A
#
# COMPACT_ATOMS: atom_id res chain seq x y z
N MET A 1 -41.18 23.72 28.20
CA MET A 1 -40.58 24.33 26.99
C MET A 1 -39.60 25.39 27.42
N ALA A 2 -38.37 24.95 27.73
CA ALA A 2 -37.34 25.78 28.32
C ALA A 2 -36.23 26.06 27.30
N SER A 3 -35.95 27.35 27.15
CA SER A 3 -34.62 27.93 26.98
C SER A 3 -33.82 27.56 25.73
N LYS A 4 -33.69 28.53 24.83
CA LYS A 4 -32.42 28.83 24.12
C LYS A 4 -32.50 30.18 23.41
N GLY A 5 -31.84 31.18 23.98
CA GLY A 5 -31.44 32.38 23.25
C GLY A 5 -30.10 32.16 22.53
N PRO A 6 -29.73 33.07 21.61
CA PRO A 6 -28.33 33.39 21.42
C PRO A 6 -28.07 34.91 21.46
N THR A 7 -26.96 35.26 22.09
CA THR A 7 -26.38 36.60 22.21
C THR A 7 -25.61 37.00 20.94
N ALA A 8 -25.68 38.29 20.63
CA ALA A 8 -24.81 39.06 19.72
C ALA A 8 -23.33 39.02 20.21
N SER A 9 -22.27 39.52 19.57
CA SER A 9 -22.05 40.39 18.40
C SER A 9 -20.53 40.48 18.14
N ALA A 10 -20.18 41.06 16.99
CA ALA A 10 -19.04 41.95 16.74
C ALA A 10 -17.64 41.41 16.31
N SER A 11 -17.13 42.17 15.33
CA SER A 11 -15.94 42.05 14.48
C SER A 11 -14.76 42.90 14.98
N THR A 12 -13.52 42.60 14.56
CA THR A 12 -12.45 43.54 14.07
C THR A 12 -11.14 42.75 13.81
N LYS A 13 -10.66 42.65 12.57
CA LYS A 13 -9.60 43.45 11.88
C LYS A 13 -8.22 43.49 12.58
N SER A 14 -7.19 42.92 11.95
CA SER A 14 -6.13 43.67 11.21
C SER A 14 -4.93 42.78 10.81
N SER A 15 -4.27 43.26 9.76
CA SER A 15 -3.23 42.73 8.88
C SER A 15 -1.82 42.57 9.44
N SER A 16 -1.00 41.69 8.84
CA SER A 16 0.44 41.87 8.66
C SER A 16 0.97 41.05 7.48
N THR A 17 1.79 41.72 6.68
CA THR A 17 2.49 41.32 5.45
C THR A 17 3.64 40.35 5.69
N GLY A 18 3.86 39.43 4.74
CA GLY A 18 5.11 38.66 4.63
C GLY A 18 5.29 38.14 3.20
N GLY A 19 6.18 38.78 2.44
CA GLY A 19 6.55 38.34 1.10
C GLY A 19 7.65 37.27 1.12
N THR A 20 7.78 36.53 0.02
CA THR A 20 9.00 36.37 -0.78
C THR A 20 8.76 35.32 -1.85
N SER A 21 8.93 35.72 -3.11
CA SER A 21 9.06 34.82 -4.24
C SER A 21 10.38 34.06 -4.10
N GLY A 22 10.30 32.78 -3.74
CA GLY A 22 11.43 31.85 -3.75
C GLY A 22 11.34 30.97 -4.97
N SER A 23 11.95 31.40 -6.08
CA SER A 23 12.33 30.49 -7.16
C SER A 23 13.43 29.57 -6.63
N SER A 24 13.05 28.42 -6.11
CA SER A 24 13.99 27.33 -5.86
C SER A 24 14.00 26.45 -7.09
N SER A 25 14.94 26.74 -8.00
CA SER A 25 15.42 25.78 -8.97
C SER A 25 16.02 24.60 -8.22
N SER A 26 15.21 23.59 -7.92
CA SER A 26 15.74 22.29 -7.50
C SER A 26 16.20 21.55 -8.75
N ASN A 27 17.50 21.75 -8.99
CA ASN A 27 18.42 20.91 -9.73
C ASN A 27 17.86 19.51 -10.01
N GLY A 28 17.71 19.18 -11.29
CA GLY A 28 17.43 17.82 -11.75
C GLY A 28 18.51 16.89 -11.23
N SER A 29 18.22 16.22 -10.12
CA SER A 29 18.95 15.03 -9.72
C SER A 29 18.35 13.94 -10.58
N GLY A 30 19.13 13.47 -11.55
CA GLY A 30 18.77 12.32 -12.35
C GLY A 30 18.43 11.18 -11.40
N ASP A 31 17.14 10.94 -11.23
CA ASP A 31 16.61 9.70 -10.72
C ASP A 31 17.00 8.65 -11.75
N SER A 32 18.21 8.11 -11.58
CA SER A 32 18.48 6.77 -12.07
C SER A 32 17.62 5.88 -11.20
N THR A 33 16.33 5.80 -11.53
CA THR A 33 15.49 4.68 -11.13
C THR A 33 16.20 3.48 -11.72
N ASN A 34 17.12 2.92 -10.94
CA ASN A 34 17.39 1.52 -10.98
C ASN A 34 16.01 0.92 -10.70
N GLN A 35 15.27 0.64 -11.78
CA GLN A 35 14.10 -0.22 -11.74
C GLN A 35 14.65 -1.60 -11.43
N ASP A 36 15.14 -1.72 -10.20
CA ASP A 36 15.48 -2.97 -9.55
C ASP A 36 14.20 -3.77 -9.71
N ASN A 37 14.27 -4.82 -10.52
CA ASN A 37 13.13 -5.64 -10.94
C ASN A 37 12.63 -6.44 -9.73
N THR A 38 12.13 -5.70 -8.75
CA THR A 38 11.65 -6.18 -7.47
C THR A 38 10.20 -6.57 -7.64
N PHE A 39 9.85 -7.73 -7.10
CA PHE A 39 8.48 -8.19 -7.11
C PHE A 39 7.67 -7.37 -6.10
N GLU A 40 6.60 -6.70 -6.54
CA GLU A 40 5.75 -5.89 -5.67
C GLU A 40 4.49 -6.65 -5.23
N CYS A 41 4.16 -6.59 -3.94
CA CYS A 41 2.98 -7.22 -3.37
C CYS A 41 1.71 -6.39 -3.60
N ASN A 42 0.67 -6.98 -4.18
CA ASN A 42 -0.62 -6.31 -4.46
C ASN A 42 -1.50 -6.04 -3.21
N ILE A 43 -1.00 -6.29 -1.99
CA ILE A 43 -1.71 -5.99 -0.73
C ILE A 43 -1.01 -4.89 0.04
N CYS A 44 0.30 -5.01 0.28
CA CYS A 44 1.07 -4.02 1.04
C CYS A 44 1.77 -2.97 0.17
N LEU A 45 1.80 -3.17 -1.16
CA LEU A 45 2.40 -2.26 -2.14
C LEU A 45 3.90 -1.98 -1.86
N ASP A 46 4.60 -3.00 -1.40
CA ASP A 46 6.03 -3.00 -1.09
C ASP A 46 6.66 -4.28 -1.67
N THR A 47 7.99 -4.37 -1.64
CA THR A 47 8.76 -5.54 -2.06
C THR A 47 8.22 -6.79 -1.38
N ALA A 48 7.88 -7.78 -2.20
CA ALA A 48 7.25 -9.00 -1.76
C ALA A 48 8.22 -9.88 -0.97
N LYS A 49 7.93 -10.04 0.32
CA LYS A 49 8.60 -11.00 1.21
C LYS A 49 7.89 -12.33 1.09
N ASP A 50 8.65 -13.42 0.94
CA ASP A 50 8.09 -14.75 0.75
C ASP A 50 7.07 -14.76 -0.39
N ALA A 51 7.51 -14.27 -1.55
CA ALA A 51 6.64 -13.96 -2.67
C ALA A 51 5.89 -15.21 -3.16
N VAL A 52 4.57 -15.09 -3.31
CA VAL A 52 3.70 -16.12 -3.87
C VAL A 52 2.89 -15.55 -5.02
N ILE A 53 2.70 -16.37 -6.07
CA ILE A 53 1.81 -16.08 -7.17
C ILE A 53 0.57 -16.97 -7.09
N SER A 54 -0.59 -16.33 -7.22
CA SER A 54 -1.87 -17.03 -7.41
C SER A 54 -1.99 -17.62 -8.82
N LEU A 55 -2.82 -18.64 -9.03
CA LEU A 55 -3.04 -19.20 -10.39
C LEU A 55 -3.57 -18.17 -11.41
N CYS A 56 -4.16 -17.07 -10.94
CA CYS A 56 -4.58 -15.96 -11.80
C CYS A 56 -3.46 -14.95 -12.12
N GLY A 57 -2.23 -15.18 -11.66
CA GLY A 57 -1.05 -14.38 -11.99
C GLY A 57 -0.73 -13.22 -11.05
N HIS A 58 -1.58 -12.91 -10.07
CA HIS A 58 -1.31 -11.82 -9.12
C HIS A 58 -0.36 -12.26 -8.01
N LEU A 59 0.55 -11.34 -7.66
CA LEU A 59 1.67 -11.54 -6.74
C LEU A 59 1.43 -10.90 -5.38
N PHE A 60 1.79 -11.62 -4.31
CA PHE A 60 1.61 -11.17 -2.92
C PHE A 60 2.79 -11.61 -2.05
N CYS A 61 2.98 -10.96 -0.91
CA CYS A 61 3.68 -11.56 0.21
C CYS A 61 2.85 -12.72 0.75
N TRP A 62 3.47 -13.85 1.09
CA TRP A 62 2.78 -14.93 1.80
C TRP A 62 2.02 -14.47 3.06
N PRO A 63 2.62 -13.74 4.03
CA PRO A 63 1.90 -13.32 5.23
C PRO A 63 0.69 -12.42 4.92
N CYS A 64 0.78 -11.57 3.89
CA CYS A 64 -0.34 -10.72 3.47
C CYS A 64 -1.49 -11.55 2.92
N LEU A 65 -1.18 -12.50 2.04
CA LEU A 65 -2.21 -13.36 1.46
C LEU A 65 -2.80 -14.32 2.49
N HIS A 66 -1.97 -14.88 3.37
CA HIS A 66 -2.41 -15.76 4.44
C HIS A 66 -3.45 -15.08 5.34
N GLN A 67 -3.14 -13.88 5.85
CA GLN A 67 -4.06 -13.07 6.64
C GLN A 67 -5.39 -12.81 5.91
N TRP A 68 -5.32 -12.53 4.60
CA TRP A 68 -6.51 -12.32 3.78
C TRP A 68 -7.41 -13.56 3.72
N LEU A 69 -6.81 -14.75 3.54
CA LEU A 69 -7.53 -16.02 3.49
C LEU A 69 -8.15 -16.38 4.85
N GLU A 70 -7.44 -16.13 5.95
CA GLU A 70 -7.92 -16.38 7.31
C GLU A 70 -9.08 -15.46 7.71
N THR A 71 -9.02 -14.19 7.31
CA THR A 71 -10.09 -13.21 7.61
C THR A 71 -11.37 -13.52 6.84
N ARG A 72 -11.30 -14.31 5.75
CA ARG A 72 -12.39 -14.53 4.79
C ARG A 72 -12.55 -16.00 4.41
N PRO A 73 -12.81 -16.90 5.38
CA PRO A 73 -12.83 -18.35 5.13
C PRO A 73 -13.91 -18.76 4.11
N ASN A 74 -15.06 -18.06 4.12
CA ASN A 74 -16.17 -18.33 3.21
C ASN A 74 -16.00 -17.69 1.81
N ARG A 75 -14.94 -16.90 1.60
CA ARG A 75 -14.74 -16.14 0.35
C ARG A 75 -13.26 -16.11 -0.04
N GLN A 76 -12.77 -17.25 -0.49
CA GLN A 76 -11.39 -17.38 -0.97
C GLN A 76 -11.27 -16.90 -2.43
N VAL A 77 -11.15 -15.57 -2.57
CA VAL A 77 -10.98 -14.90 -3.86
C VAL A 77 -9.74 -14.01 -3.86
N CYS A 78 -9.11 -13.90 -5.03
CA CYS A 78 -7.98 -13.02 -5.27
C CYS A 78 -8.35 -11.56 -4.90
N PRO A 79 -7.53 -10.85 -4.09
CA PRO A 79 -7.75 -9.45 -3.75
C PRO A 79 -7.90 -8.54 -4.98
N VAL A 80 -7.20 -8.87 -6.07
CA VAL A 80 -7.17 -8.07 -7.30
C VAL A 80 -8.35 -8.41 -8.22
N CYS A 81 -8.32 -9.57 -8.87
CA CYS A 81 -9.27 -9.93 -9.93
C CYS A 81 -10.47 -10.78 -9.49
N LYS A 82 -10.57 -11.13 -8.21
CA LYS A 82 -11.65 -11.96 -7.62
C LYS A 82 -11.71 -13.42 -8.12
N ALA A 83 -10.73 -13.88 -8.90
CA ALA A 83 -10.61 -15.31 -9.25
C ALA A 83 -10.48 -16.17 -7.98
N GLY A 84 -10.95 -17.42 -8.05
CA GLY A 84 -10.82 -18.36 -6.93
C GLY A 84 -9.35 -18.61 -6.58
N ILE A 85 -9.06 -18.62 -5.29
CA ILE A 85 -7.71 -18.85 -4.74
C ILE A 85 -7.82 -19.75 -3.51
N SER A 86 -6.77 -20.48 -3.17
CA SER A 86 -6.69 -21.22 -1.90
C SER A 86 -5.23 -21.34 -1.46
N ARG A 87 -5.01 -21.68 -0.18
CA ARG A 87 -3.67 -21.83 0.42
C ARG A 87 -2.77 -22.75 -0.41
N ASP A 88 -3.31 -23.88 -0.85
CA ASP A 88 -2.57 -24.91 -1.59
C ASP A 88 -2.40 -24.60 -3.09
N LYS A 89 -3.11 -23.58 -3.59
CA LYS A 89 -3.13 -23.19 -5.02
C LYS A 89 -2.36 -21.90 -5.28
N VAL A 90 -1.33 -21.63 -4.48
CA VAL A 90 -0.37 -20.58 -4.78
C VAL A 90 1.01 -21.18 -4.96
N ILE A 91 1.79 -20.54 -5.82
CA ILE A 91 3.11 -20.99 -6.25
C ILE A 91 4.13 -20.02 -5.63
N PRO A 92 4.97 -20.47 -4.67
CA PRO A 92 6.07 -19.66 -4.17
C PRO A 92 7.08 -19.33 -5.26
N LEU A 93 7.65 -18.13 -5.21
CA LEU A 93 8.72 -17.69 -6.09
C LEU A 93 10.06 -17.68 -5.35
N TYR A 94 11.01 -18.46 -5.88
CA TYR A 94 12.37 -18.51 -5.36
C TYR A 94 13.31 -17.81 -6.35
N GLY A 95 13.87 -16.67 -5.94
CA GLY A 95 14.81 -15.89 -6.76
C GLY A 95 16.22 -16.50 -6.79
N ARG A 96 16.96 -16.28 -7.88
CA ARG A 96 18.36 -16.73 -8.00
C ARG A 96 19.24 -15.92 -7.05
N GLY A 97 19.86 -16.57 -6.06
CA GLY A 97 20.67 -15.93 -5.01
C GLY A 97 20.10 -16.06 -3.59
N SER A 98 18.95 -16.69 -3.42
CA SER A 98 18.34 -16.91 -2.10
C SER A 98 18.91 -18.18 -1.43
N THR A 99 20.01 -18.04 -0.68
CA THR A 99 20.58 -19.14 0.11
C THR A 99 19.71 -19.43 1.33
N GLY A 100 19.06 -20.60 1.38
CA GLY A 100 18.29 -21.06 2.54
C GLY A 100 16.77 -20.94 2.46
N GLN A 101 16.17 -20.99 1.27
CA GLN A 101 14.71 -20.87 1.11
C GLN A 101 13.95 -22.11 1.63
N GLN A 102 13.14 -21.90 2.66
CA GLN A 102 12.12 -22.83 3.15
C GLN A 102 10.78 -22.51 2.47
N ASP A 103 9.90 -23.49 2.23
CA ASP A 103 8.57 -23.21 1.66
C ASP A 103 7.85 -22.25 2.60
N PRO A 104 7.39 -21.07 2.13
CA PRO A 104 6.74 -20.11 3.00
C PRO A 104 5.37 -20.58 3.51
N ARG A 105 4.77 -21.61 2.90
CA ARG A 105 3.38 -22.01 3.13
C ARG A 105 3.15 -22.98 4.29
#